data_AF-B5DTP6-F1
#
_entry.id   AF-B5DTP6-F1
#
_cell.length_a   1.000
_cell.length_b   1.000
_cell.length_c   1.000
_cell.angle_alpha   90.00
_cell.angle_beta   90.00
_cell.angle_gamma   90.00
#
_symmetry.space_group_name_H-M   'P 1'
#
loop_
_entity.id
_entity.type
_entity.pdbx_description
1 polymer ?
#
loop_
_entity_poly.entity_id
_entity_poly.type
_entity_poly.pdbx_seq_one_letter_code
_entity_poly.pdbx_strand_id
1 'polypeptide(L)'
;MKQLAILLNDFNFECIGTAQTDDENVICESLKRFGAIIGNIEDEREKMLTLADKHIIESLEDFRKKQIGGVKENKKKFDKKTEKFCQSQERFLNMSTKKPENTIQEVSNITYSNQA
;
A
#
# COMPACT_ATOMS: atom_id res chain seq x y z
N MET A 1 -16.26 -7.10 18.08
CA MET A 1 -17.48 -7.24 18.92
C MET A 1 -18.37 -8.42 18.49
N LYS A 2 -18.03 -9.18 17.44
CA LYS A 2 -18.78 -10.40 17.06
C LYS A 2 -18.92 -11.43 18.18
N GLN A 3 -17.86 -11.67 18.97
CA GLN A 3 -17.95 -12.58 20.11
C GLN A 3 -18.99 -12.12 21.15
N LEU A 4 -19.11 -10.80 21.38
CA LEU A 4 -20.12 -10.26 22.29
C LEU A 4 -21.53 -10.46 21.72
N ALA A 5 -21.75 -10.24 20.42
CA ALA A 5 -23.02 -10.50 19.76
C ALA A 5 -23.45 -11.97 19.90
N ILE A 6 -22.53 -12.91 19.72
CA ILE A 6 -22.76 -14.35 19.89
C ILE A 6 -23.13 -14.66 21.35
N LEU A 7 -22.33 -14.17 22.31
CA LEU A 7 -22.59 -14.39 23.74
C LEU A 7 -23.96 -13.86 24.18
N LEU A 8 -24.40 -12.71 23.63
CA LEU A 8 -25.73 -12.15 23.91
C LEU A 8 -26.85 -12.97 23.27
N ASN A 9 -26.62 -13.53 22.09
CA ASN A 9 -27.59 -14.37 21.40
C ASN A 9 -27.76 -15.74 22.06
N ASP A 10 -26.67 -16.28 22.60
CA ASP A 10 -26.67 -17.59 23.25
C ASP A 10 -26.93 -17.48 24.77
N PHE A 11 -27.09 -16.26 25.30
CA PHE A 11 -27.33 -16.04 26.71
C PHE A 11 -28.64 -16.70 27.15
N ASN A 12 -28.54 -17.49 28.22
CA ASN A 12 -29.69 -18.00 28.92
C ASN A 12 -29.43 -18.02 30.44
N PHE A 13 -30.47 -17.81 31.24
CA PHE A 13 -30.37 -17.94 32.69
C PHE A 13 -30.22 -19.40 33.10
N GLU A 14 -29.39 -19.64 34.11
CA GLU A 14 -29.39 -20.91 34.82
C GLU A 14 -30.55 -20.92 35.83
N CYS A 15 -31.52 -21.81 35.63
CA CYS A 15 -32.70 -21.88 36.49
C CYS A 15 -32.62 -23.05 37.48
N ILE A 16 -33.13 -22.83 38.69
CA ILE A 16 -33.37 -23.90 39.67
C ILE A 16 -34.75 -24.50 39.36
N GLY A 17 -34.77 -25.58 38.56
CA GLY A 17 -36.01 -26.24 38.12
C GLY A 17 -36.06 -26.45 36.61
N THR A 18 -37.24 -26.68 36.04
CA THR A 18 -37.42 -27.02 34.61
C THR A 18 -37.96 -25.87 33.75
N ALA A 19 -38.16 -24.67 34.29
CA ALA A 19 -38.73 -23.54 33.56
C ALA A 19 -38.16 -22.19 34.03
N GLN A 20 -38.10 -21.23 33.11
CA GLN A 20 -37.75 -19.84 33.39
C GLN A 20 -39.00 -19.04 33.73
N THR A 21 -38.83 -17.98 34.53
CA THR A 21 -39.88 -16.97 34.75
C THR A 21 -40.14 -16.14 33.49
N ASP A 22 -41.30 -15.50 33.42
CA ASP A 22 -41.65 -14.64 32.29
C ASP A 22 -40.64 -13.49 32.11
N ASP A 23 -40.16 -12.90 33.21
CA ASP A 23 -39.16 -11.82 33.18
C ASP A 23 -37.81 -12.31 32.64
N GLU A 24 -37.35 -13.50 33.05
CA GLU A 24 -36.11 -14.10 32.54
C GLU A 24 -36.21 -14.38 31.03
N ASN A 25 -37.36 -14.89 30.57
CA ASN A 25 -37.62 -15.08 29.14
C ASN A 25 -37.57 -13.75 28.37
N VAL A 26 -38.19 -12.69 28.89
CA VAL A 26 -38.17 -11.35 28.27
C VAL A 26 -36.75 -10.79 28.19
N ILE A 27 -35.95 -10.97 29.23
CA ILE A 27 -34.55 -10.53 29.25
C ILE A 27 -33.72 -11.30 28.22
N CYS A 28 -33.83 -12.64 28.18
CA CYS A 28 -33.13 -13.46 27.19
C CYS A 28 -33.46 -13.05 25.75
N GLU A 29 -34.74 -12.87 25.43
CA GLU A 29 -35.15 -12.42 24.09
C GLU A 29 -34.69 -10.99 23.77
N SER A 30 -34.62 -10.11 24.76
CA SER A 30 -34.06 -8.77 24.60
C SER A 30 -32.56 -8.81 24.29
N LEU A 31 -31.80 -9.64 25.01
CA LEU A 31 -30.35 -9.82 24.78
C LEU A 31 -30.09 -10.44 23.40
N LYS A 32 -30.89 -11.41 22.97
CA LYS A 32 -30.83 -11.95 21.60
C LYS A 32 -31.01 -10.86 20.54
N ARG A 33 -32.00 -9.98 20.70
CA ARG A 33 -32.23 -8.87 19.77
C ARG A 33 -31.05 -7.90 19.74
N PHE A 34 -30.48 -7.55 20.90
CA PHE A 34 -29.27 -6.73 20.95
C PHE A 34 -28.09 -7.43 20.26
N GLY A 35 -27.90 -8.73 20.52
CA GLY A 35 -26.87 -9.55 19.86
C GLY A 35 -26.99 -9.50 18.34
N ALA A 36 -28.20 -9.68 17.80
CA ALA A 36 -28.47 -9.60 16.36
C ALA A 36 -28.13 -8.22 15.77
N ILE A 37 -28.53 -7.12 16.44
CA ILE A 37 -28.22 -5.76 15.98
C ILE A 37 -26.71 -5.51 15.98
N ILE A 38 -26.01 -5.90 17.05
CA ILE A 38 -24.55 -5.76 17.16
C ILE A 38 -23.85 -6.58 16.08
N GLY A 39 -24.33 -7.80 15.81
CA GLY A 39 -23.84 -8.66 14.74
C GLY A 39 -23.91 -7.97 13.38
N ASN A 40 -25.08 -7.42 13.02
CA ASN A 40 -25.26 -6.68 11.77
C ASN A 40 -24.33 -5.47 11.65
N ILE A 41 -24.16 -4.70 12.73
CA ILE A 41 -23.23 -3.56 12.75
C ILE A 41 -21.79 -4.02 12.51
N GLU A 42 -21.37 -5.11 13.14
CA GLU A 42 -20.03 -5.65 12.97
C GLU A 42 -19.78 -6.17 11.56
N ASP A 43 -20.78 -6.77 10.91
CA ASP A 43 -20.69 -7.20 9.53
C ASP A 43 -20.55 -6.02 8.57
N GLU A 44 -21.33 -4.95 8.75
CA GLU A 44 -21.17 -3.72 7.97
C GLU A 44 -19.83 -3.04 8.21
N ARG A 45 -19.32 -3.05 9.45
CA ARG A 45 -17.98 -2.54 9.77
C ARG A 45 -16.90 -3.33 9.02
N GLU A 46 -17.00 -4.66 8.97
CA GLU A 46 -16.05 -5.50 8.24
C GLU A 46 -16.09 -5.26 6.73
N LYS A 47 -17.29 -5.11 6.16
CA LYS A 47 -17.45 -4.72 4.74
C LYS A 47 -16.79 -3.37 4.46
N MET A 48 -17.02 -2.38 5.31
CA MET A 48 -16.41 -1.05 5.16
C MET A 48 -14.88 -1.12 5.19
N LEU A 49 -14.30 -1.90 6.10
CA LEU A 49 -12.85 -2.10 6.17
C LEU A 49 -12.32 -2.77 4.90
N THR A 50 -12.99 -3.81 4.42
CA THR A 50 -12.62 -4.51 3.18
C THR A 50 -12.65 -3.58 1.97
N LEU A 51 -13.68 -2.74 1.87
CA LEU A 51 -13.80 -1.76 0.79
C LEU A 51 -12.72 -0.67 0.88
N ALA A 52 -12.41 -0.18 2.08
CA ALA A 52 -11.36 0.80 2.29
C ALA A 52 -9.98 0.23 1.91
N ASP A 53 -9.70 -1.01 2.28
CA ASP A 53 -8.45 -1.68 1.93
C ASP A 53 -8.30 -1.78 0.41
N LYS A 54 -9.30 -2.36 -0.26
CA LYS A 54 -9.32 -2.55 -1.72
C LYS A 54 -9.26 -1.24 -2.52
N HIS A 55 -10.06 -0.24 -2.13
CA HIS A 55 -10.24 0.95 -2.97
C HIS A 55 -9.30 2.09 -2.61
N ILE A 56 -8.89 2.20 -1.34
CA ILE A 56 -8.07 3.30 -0.86
C ILE A 56 -6.64 2.82 -0.59
N ILE A 57 -6.47 1.80 0.24
CA ILE A 57 -5.13 1.36 0.67
C ILE A 57 -4.32 0.80 -0.50
N GLU A 58 -4.87 -0.16 -1.24
CA GLU A 58 -4.20 -0.75 -2.41
C GLU A 58 -3.85 0.32 -3.46
N SER A 59 -4.78 1.22 -3.77
CA SER A 59 -4.56 2.34 -4.71
C SER A 59 -3.40 3.25 -4.27
N LEU A 60 -3.32 3.58 -2.99
CA LEU A 60 -2.24 4.40 -2.44
C LEU A 60 -0.90 3.66 -2.43
N GLU A 61 -0.89 2.37 -2.11
CA GLU A 61 0.31 1.55 -2.20
C GLU A 61 0.84 1.45 -3.62
N ASP A 62 -0.05 1.22 -4.58
CA ASP A 62 0.30 1.14 -5.99
C ASP A 62 0.85 2.47 -6.49
N PHE A 63 0.23 3.59 -6.13
CA PHE A 63 0.74 4.91 -6.45
C PHE A 63 2.14 5.14 -5.87
N ARG A 64 2.35 4.80 -4.59
CA ARG A 64 3.65 4.92 -3.93
C ARG A 64 4.72 4.06 -4.61
N LYS A 65 4.42 2.80 -4.94
CA LYS A 65 5.38 1.87 -5.53
C LYS A 65 5.67 2.21 -6.99
N LYS A 66 4.63 2.38 -7.80
CA LYS A 66 4.75 2.50 -9.25
C LYS A 66 5.08 3.93 -9.67
N GLN A 67 4.32 4.92 -9.20
CA GLN A 67 4.50 6.30 -9.63
C GLN A 67 5.69 6.95 -8.92
N ILE A 68 5.67 7.00 -7.58
CA ILE A 68 6.77 7.62 -6.82
C ILE A 68 8.05 6.81 -6.96
N GLY A 69 7.97 5.47 -6.86
CA GLY A 69 9.13 4.60 -7.07
C GLY A 69 9.70 4.70 -8.48
N GLY A 70 8.84 4.70 -9.52
CA GLY A 70 9.26 4.86 -10.91
C GLY A 70 9.96 6.19 -11.18
N VAL A 71 9.45 7.30 -10.64
CA VAL A 71 10.11 8.62 -10.75
C VAL A 71 11.49 8.60 -10.09
N LYS A 72 11.63 8.02 -8.91
CA LYS A 72 12.93 7.90 -8.21
C LYS A 72 13.93 7.08 -9.02
N GLU A 73 13.51 5.97 -9.61
CA GLU A 73 14.37 5.12 -10.42
C GLU A 73 14.80 5.82 -11.72
N ASN A 74 13.86 6.49 -12.40
CA ASN A 74 14.15 7.25 -13.61
C ASN A 74 15.11 8.40 -13.36
N LYS A 75 14.91 9.15 -12.25
CA LYS A 75 15.86 10.17 -11.81
C LYS A 75 17.26 9.59 -11.61
N LYS A 76 17.37 8.46 -10.90
CA LYS A 76 18.65 7.79 -10.67
C LYS A 76 19.34 7.38 -11.98
N LYS A 77 18.57 6.88 -12.97
CA LYS A 77 19.10 6.53 -14.30
C LYS A 77 19.58 7.77 -15.05
N PHE A 78 18.79 8.85 -15.02
CA PHE A 78 19.15 10.13 -15.63
C PHE A 78 20.42 10.70 -15.02
N ASP A 79 20.48 10.84 -13.70
CA ASP A 79 21.65 11.38 -12.99
C ASP A 79 22.94 10.60 -13.34
N LYS A 80 22.85 9.25 -13.43
CA LYS A 80 23.99 8.40 -13.82
C LYS A 80 24.42 8.60 -15.27
N LYS A 81 23.49 8.84 -16.21
CA LYS A 81 23.83 9.17 -17.60
C LYS A 81 24.46 10.56 -17.69
N THR A 82 23.88 11.54 -17.00
CA THR A 82 24.42 12.90 -16.92
C THR A 82 25.84 12.91 -16.38
N GLU A 83 26.11 12.19 -15.28
CA GLU A 83 27.46 12.07 -14.72
C GLU A 83 28.46 11.52 -15.74
N LYS A 84 28.12 10.42 -16.42
CA LYS A 84 28.97 9.82 -17.47
C LYS A 84 29.20 10.77 -18.63
N PHE A 85 28.16 11.47 -19.06
CA PHE A 85 28.23 12.44 -20.15
C PHE A 85 29.16 13.60 -19.80
N CYS A 86 28.99 14.21 -18.62
CA CYS A 86 29.85 15.28 -18.13
C CYS A 86 31.32 14.83 -18.00
N GLN A 87 31.56 13.63 -17.46
CA GLN A 87 32.92 13.05 -17.40
C GLN A 87 33.52 12.83 -18.79
N SER A 88 32.72 12.39 -19.78
CA SER A 88 33.17 12.22 -21.16
C SER A 88 33.53 13.55 -21.82
N GLN A 89 32.73 14.60 -21.59
CA GLN A 89 33.02 15.95 -22.07
C GLN A 89 34.31 16.51 -21.46
N GLU A 90 34.52 16.34 -20.16
CA GLU A 90 35.76 16.77 -19.50
C GLU A 90 36.99 16.07 -20.09
N ARG A 91 36.90 14.76 -20.36
CA ARG A 91 37.97 14.01 -21.05
C ARG A 91 38.20 14.52 -22.47
N PHE A 92 37.14 14.79 -23.23
CA PHE A 92 37.26 15.34 -24.58
C PHE A 92 37.99 16.69 -24.57
N LEU A 93 37.58 17.62 -23.71
CA LEU A 93 38.22 18.93 -23.55
C LEU A 93 39.70 18.81 -23.20
N ASN A 94 40.03 17.89 -22.29
CA ASN A 94 41.42 17.63 -21.88
C ASN A 94 42.29 17.05 -23.01
N MET A 95 41.71 16.33 -23.98
CA MET A 95 42.46 15.69 -25.09
C MET A 95 42.47 16.54 -26.38
N SER A 96 41.45 17.39 -26.58
CA SER A 96 41.31 18.27 -27.75
C SER A 96 42.45 19.27 -27.92
N THR A 97 43.26 19.52 -26.87
CA THR A 97 44.36 20.47 -26.90
C THR A 97 45.74 19.84 -27.20
N LYS A 98 45.86 18.49 -27.27
CA LYS A 98 47.18 17.81 -27.27
C LYS A 98 47.32 16.50 -28.06
N LYS A 99 46.27 15.95 -28.71
CA LYS A 99 46.29 14.58 -29.29
C LYS A 99 45.84 14.50 -30.76
N PRO A 100 46.24 13.43 -31.51
CA PRO A 100 45.90 13.25 -32.92
C PRO A 100 44.39 13.05 -33.18
N GLU A 101 43.93 13.52 -34.34
CA GLU A 101 42.53 13.62 -34.80
C GLU A 101 41.71 12.33 -34.59
N ASN A 102 42.27 11.16 -34.90
CA ASN A 102 41.58 9.86 -34.76
C ASN A 102 41.16 9.58 -33.31
N THR A 103 42.00 9.92 -32.33
CA THR A 103 41.67 9.75 -30.90
C THR A 103 40.61 10.74 -30.44
N ILE A 104 40.56 11.93 -31.05
CA ILE A 104 39.54 12.96 -30.75
C ILE A 104 38.17 12.50 -31.30
N GLN A 105 38.15 11.84 -32.45
CA GLN A 105 36.92 11.37 -33.09
C GLN A 105 36.26 10.20 -32.33
N GLU A 106 37.05 9.25 -31.81
CA GLU A 106 36.52 8.16 -30.97
C GLU A 106 35.89 8.68 -29.67
N VAL A 107 36.53 9.67 -29.01
CA VAL A 107 36.02 10.26 -27.76
C VAL A 107 34.77 11.11 -28.01
N SER A 108 34.67 11.77 -29.17
CA SER A 108 33.45 12.43 -29.63
C SER A 108 32.28 11.45 -29.72
N ASN A 109 32.49 10.32 -30.38
CA ASN A 109 31.45 9.30 -30.56
C ASN A 109 30.96 8.71 -29.22
N ILE A 110 31.87 8.48 -28.28
CA ILE A 110 31.52 8.03 -26.92
C ILE A 110 30.72 9.10 -26.18
N THR A 111 31.07 10.38 -26.33
CA THR A 111 30.34 11.49 -25.69
C THR A 111 28.90 11.55 -26.18
N TYR A 112 28.66 11.48 -27.49
CA TYR A 112 27.30 11.48 -28.05
C TYR A 112 26.48 10.24 -27.64
N SER A 113 27.12 9.07 -27.53
CA SER A 113 26.42 7.85 -27.10
C SER A 113 25.91 7.91 -25.65
N ASN A 114 26.56 8.69 -24.79
CA ASN A 114 26.18 8.84 -23.38
C ASN A 114 25.10 9.91 -23.14
N GLN A 115 24.71 10.67 -24.18
CA GLN A 115 23.73 11.76 -24.09
C GLN A 115 22.26 11.25 -24.14
N ALA A 116 22.04 10.03 -24.63
CA ALA A 116 20.72 9.38 -24.79
C ALA A 116 20.39 8.44 -23.63
#